data_AF-A0A165C2Z4-F1
#
_entry.id   AF-A0A165C2Z4-F1
#
_cell.length_a   1.000
_cell.length_b   1.000
_cell.length_c   1.000
_cell.angle_alpha   90.00
_cell.angle_beta   90.00
_cell.angle_gamma   90.00
#
_symmetry.space_group_name_H-M   'P 1'
#
loop_
_entity.id
_entity.type
_entity.pdbx_description
1 polymer ?
#
loop_
_entity_poly.entity_id
_entity_poly.type
_entity_poly.pdbx_seq_one_letter_code
_entity_poly.pdbx_strand_id
1 'polypeptide(L)'
;MLGNSYGASLSSTSSVSNSPSSADLQSYLNLFFSAYLPNMPIIHPATFTFEGKSPLLLAAMQACSALYVKTRAADQFINSVLTKARDELIVEFGKESVDWERQIELILAMDLLQTLGLFHKTSKQRTLSAVYHGVLTMMIRLSDFGEQISKWTAPENIEPSSLDQLWRDWAIRETAKRALTLSYLHDGCHCLYYDLRPTYVTSEFDIDLPCENTLWAATTAEEWLSVLQKPSPMRAIRSCTRTAPFAHFVVIHAILRQFFEEDIESRLSETATDGDALLEHASRISEGRLWPLQATLHNWLQSWLGSPDSPPYSNGVPRFLEQALTYYWIAQIAIMAYRERLPPFCGRTYLMSGEAKFCLIKKWEMHIREFLHSGAKEPTLFLEEFVKVRRFAGA
;
A
#
# COMPACT_ATOMS: atom_id res chain seq x y z
N MET A 1 51.08 40.86 -25.06
CA MET A 1 50.35 42.11 -25.36
C MET A 1 49.81 42.02 -26.78
N LEU A 2 48.62 42.58 -27.00
CA LEU A 2 47.79 42.53 -28.22
C LEU A 2 47.03 41.19 -28.35
N GLY A 3 45.70 41.11 -28.32
CA GLY A 3 44.66 42.14 -28.39
C GLY A 3 43.50 41.63 -29.25
N ASN A 4 42.47 41.10 -28.59
CA ASN A 4 41.07 40.84 -28.98
C ASN A 4 40.61 40.96 -30.45
N SER A 5 39.84 39.93 -30.86
CA SER A 5 38.53 40.15 -31.49
C SER A 5 37.57 39.02 -31.07
N TYR A 6 36.76 39.28 -30.04
CA TYR A 6 35.66 38.43 -29.59
C TYR A 6 34.48 38.58 -30.56
N GLY A 7 34.22 37.55 -31.36
CA GLY A 7 32.92 37.34 -32.00
C GLY A 7 32.05 36.50 -31.08
N ALA A 8 31.15 37.13 -30.33
CA ALA A 8 30.15 36.42 -29.55
C ALA A 8 29.02 35.95 -30.47
N SER A 9 29.08 34.68 -30.88
CA SER A 9 27.89 33.95 -31.33
C SER A 9 27.17 33.45 -30.08
N LEU A 10 26.14 34.18 -29.65
CA LEU A 10 25.17 33.68 -28.69
C LEU A 10 24.33 32.60 -29.39
N SER A 11 24.76 31.35 -29.29
CA SER A 11 23.86 30.22 -29.52
C SER A 11 22.81 30.23 -28.40
N SER A 12 21.63 30.72 -28.74
CA SER A 12 20.41 30.57 -27.93
C SER A 12 20.05 29.08 -27.85
N THR A 13 20.70 28.36 -26.92
CA THR A 13 20.19 27.07 -26.46
C THR A 13 18.89 27.34 -25.72
N SER A 14 17.77 27.17 -26.41
CA SER A 14 16.45 27.05 -25.81
C SER A 14 16.54 26.01 -24.70
N SER A 15 16.59 26.45 -23.45
CA SER A 15 16.44 25.57 -22.30
C SER A 15 15.05 24.98 -22.36
N VAL A 16 14.91 23.79 -22.96
CA VAL A 16 13.69 23.00 -22.87
C VAL A 16 13.39 22.90 -21.39
N SER A 17 12.28 23.50 -20.95
CA SER A 17 11.85 23.42 -19.56
C SER A 17 11.66 21.94 -19.25
N ASN A 18 12.53 21.40 -18.39
CA ASN A 18 12.48 20.00 -17.97
C ASN A 18 11.26 19.67 -17.08
N SER A 19 10.37 20.66 -16.87
CA SER A 19 9.09 20.50 -16.18
C SER A 19 7.98 20.10 -17.17
N PRO A 20 7.04 19.24 -16.76
CA PRO A 20 5.90 18.85 -17.59
C PRO A 20 5.06 20.09 -17.97
N SER A 21 4.56 20.09 -19.20
CA SER A 21 3.61 21.10 -19.68
C SER A 21 2.23 20.90 -19.06
N SER A 22 1.33 21.89 -19.21
CA SER A 22 -0.07 21.73 -18.79
C SER A 22 -0.77 20.56 -19.49
N ALA A 23 -0.43 20.28 -20.76
CA ALA A 23 -0.96 19.13 -21.48
C ALA A 23 -0.46 17.80 -20.90
N ASP A 24 0.80 17.74 -20.47
CA ASP A 24 1.36 16.55 -19.80
C ASP A 24 0.65 16.31 -18.46
N LEU A 25 0.44 17.37 -17.68
CA LEU A 25 -0.26 17.29 -16.39
C LEU A 25 -1.71 16.82 -16.54
N GLN A 26 -2.42 17.24 -17.58
CA GLN A 26 -3.76 16.74 -17.90
C GLN A 26 -3.72 15.27 -18.34
N SER A 27 -2.73 14.89 -19.14
CA SER A 27 -2.50 13.50 -19.55
C SER A 27 -2.23 12.59 -18.32
N TYR A 28 -1.46 13.06 -17.35
CA TYR A 28 -1.19 12.33 -16.12
C TYR A 28 -2.46 12.13 -15.28
N LEU A 29 -3.36 13.13 -15.22
CA LEU A 29 -4.66 12.96 -14.57
C LEU A 29 -5.53 11.92 -15.27
N ASN A 30 -5.57 11.90 -16.61
CA ASN A 30 -6.31 10.88 -17.34
C ASN A 30 -5.74 9.47 -17.07
N LEU A 31 -4.40 9.35 -17.07
CA LEU A 31 -3.70 8.11 -16.72
C LEU A 31 -3.97 7.65 -15.28
N PHE A 32 -4.27 8.57 -14.36
CA PHE A 32 -4.65 8.20 -13.00
C PHE A 32 -5.88 7.31 -13.01
N PHE A 33 -6.94 7.72 -13.68
CA PHE A 33 -8.18 6.94 -13.74
C PHE A 33 -8.06 5.70 -14.61
N SER A 34 -7.31 5.75 -15.72
CA SER A 34 -7.24 4.63 -16.67
C SER A 34 -6.20 3.56 -16.32
N ALA A 35 -5.14 3.91 -15.58
CA ALA A 35 -4.01 3.00 -15.31
C ALA A 35 -3.68 2.84 -13.82
N TYR A 36 -3.67 3.92 -13.03
CA TYR A 36 -3.32 3.83 -11.61
C TYR A 36 -4.49 3.31 -10.74
N LEU A 37 -5.64 3.96 -10.83
CA LEU A 37 -6.83 3.69 -10.01
C LEU A 37 -7.36 2.25 -10.12
N PRO A 38 -7.32 1.57 -11.29
CA PRO A 38 -7.66 0.14 -11.37
C PRO A 38 -6.76 -0.75 -10.52
N ASN A 39 -5.51 -0.34 -10.25
CA ASN A 39 -4.59 -1.06 -9.38
C ASN A 39 -4.76 -0.70 -7.90
N MET A 40 -5.19 0.53 -7.62
CA MET A 40 -5.34 1.10 -6.29
C MET A 40 -6.70 1.83 -6.19
N PRO A 41 -7.84 1.12 -6.06
CA PRO A 41 -9.19 1.70 -6.09
C PRO A 41 -9.52 2.48 -4.81
N ILE A 42 -8.85 3.61 -4.59
CA ILE A 42 -8.95 4.43 -3.39
C ILE A 42 -9.87 5.65 -3.55
N ILE A 43 -10.21 6.02 -4.79
CA ILE A 43 -11.14 7.11 -5.13
C ILE A 43 -12.30 6.52 -5.92
N HIS A 44 -13.52 6.92 -5.58
CA HIS A 44 -14.73 6.48 -6.29
C HIS A 44 -14.87 7.24 -7.61
N PRO A 45 -14.69 6.59 -8.78
CA PRO A 45 -14.61 7.32 -10.05
C PRO A 45 -15.90 8.05 -10.41
N ALA A 46 -17.06 7.45 -10.11
CA ALA A 46 -18.35 7.97 -10.54
C ALA A 46 -18.83 9.21 -9.77
N THR A 47 -18.32 9.43 -8.56
CA THR A 47 -18.67 10.60 -7.73
C THR A 47 -17.55 11.65 -7.67
N PHE A 48 -16.38 11.37 -8.25
CA PHE A 48 -15.24 12.29 -8.23
C PHE A 48 -15.46 13.47 -9.19
N THR A 49 -15.28 14.68 -8.67
CA THR A 49 -15.25 15.93 -9.44
C THR A 49 -13.89 16.60 -9.26
N PHE A 50 -13.37 17.26 -10.30
CA PHE A 50 -12.12 18.03 -10.21
C PHE A 50 -12.31 19.40 -9.57
N GLU A 51 -13.53 19.95 -9.66
CA GLU A 51 -13.85 21.28 -9.12
C GLU A 51 -13.69 21.29 -7.59
N GLY A 52 -12.97 22.31 -7.09
CA GLY A 52 -12.74 22.49 -5.66
C GLY A 52 -11.70 21.56 -5.03
N LYS A 53 -11.17 20.56 -5.74
CA LYS A 53 -10.20 19.59 -5.17
C LYS A 53 -8.87 20.23 -4.78
N SER A 54 -8.29 19.71 -3.71
CA SER A 54 -6.96 20.10 -3.24
C SER A 54 -5.92 19.99 -4.36
N PRO A 55 -5.16 21.07 -4.65
CA PRO A 55 -4.03 21.01 -5.57
C PRO A 55 -2.99 19.95 -5.19
N LEU A 56 -2.85 19.67 -3.89
CA LEU A 56 -1.92 18.65 -3.38
C LEU A 56 -2.39 17.23 -3.74
N LEU A 57 -3.71 16.98 -3.68
CA LEU A 57 -4.29 15.71 -4.13
C LEU A 57 -4.09 15.53 -5.63
N LEU A 58 -4.39 16.55 -6.43
CA LEU A 58 -4.20 16.49 -7.88
C LEU A 58 -2.73 16.26 -8.26
N ALA A 59 -1.79 16.94 -7.58
CA ALA A 59 -0.36 16.74 -7.78
C ALA A 59 0.10 15.32 -7.42
N ALA A 60 -0.43 14.73 -6.33
CA ALA A 60 -0.14 13.36 -5.94
C ALA A 60 -0.70 12.35 -6.96
N MET A 61 -1.92 12.54 -7.45
CA MET A 61 -2.53 11.72 -8.52
C MET A 61 -1.69 11.76 -9.80
N GLN A 62 -1.23 12.96 -10.19
CA GLN A 62 -0.34 13.14 -11.33
C GLN A 62 1.00 12.44 -11.13
N ALA A 63 1.62 12.56 -9.96
CA ALA A 63 2.91 11.94 -9.67
C ALA A 63 2.83 10.40 -9.71
N CYS A 64 1.77 9.82 -9.13
CA CYS A 64 1.51 8.39 -9.22
C CYS A 64 1.39 7.89 -10.67
N SER A 65 0.75 8.69 -11.52
CA SER A 65 0.50 8.34 -12.92
C SER A 65 1.68 8.59 -13.83
N ALA A 66 2.56 9.54 -13.48
CA ALA A 66 3.79 9.82 -14.19
C ALA A 66 4.74 8.60 -14.22
N LEU A 67 4.60 7.64 -13.28
CA LEU A 67 5.33 6.37 -13.30
C LEU A 67 5.12 5.55 -14.59
N TYR A 68 3.95 5.68 -15.23
CA TYR A 68 3.61 4.94 -16.44
C TYR A 68 4.23 5.56 -17.71
N VAL A 69 4.68 6.81 -17.62
CA VAL A 69 5.16 7.59 -18.77
C VAL A 69 6.64 7.34 -19.06
N LYS A 70 7.43 7.01 -18.02
CA LYS A 70 8.83 6.56 -18.14
C LYS A 70 9.75 7.54 -18.90
N THR A 71 9.56 8.84 -18.72
CA THR A 71 10.44 9.89 -19.27
C THR A 71 11.25 10.56 -18.16
N ARG A 72 12.37 11.20 -18.53
CA ARG A 72 13.18 11.97 -17.57
C ARG A 72 12.39 13.13 -16.94
N ALA A 73 11.52 13.78 -17.71
CA ALA A 73 10.67 14.86 -17.22
C ALA A 73 9.65 14.34 -16.19
N ALA A 74 9.03 13.19 -16.46
CA ALA A 74 8.14 12.51 -15.50
C ALA A 74 8.87 12.14 -14.20
N ASP A 75 10.07 11.56 -14.30
CA ASP A 75 10.91 11.23 -13.15
C ASP A 75 11.25 12.48 -12.31
N GLN A 76 11.63 13.58 -12.96
CA GLN A 76 11.94 14.84 -12.28
C GLN A 76 10.70 15.46 -11.63
N PHE A 77 9.54 15.38 -12.29
CA PHE A 77 8.26 15.80 -11.73
C PHE A 77 7.92 15.02 -10.46
N ILE A 78 7.99 13.69 -10.49
CA ILE A 78 7.75 12.83 -9.31
C ILE A 78 8.64 13.25 -8.15
N ASN A 79 9.95 13.39 -8.38
CA ASN A 79 10.89 13.78 -7.33
C ASN A 79 10.60 15.19 -6.78
N SER A 80 10.19 16.13 -7.64
CA SER A 80 9.79 17.48 -7.21
C SER A 80 8.54 17.43 -6.33
N VAL A 81 7.52 16.66 -6.72
CA VAL A 81 6.28 16.51 -5.93
C VAL A 81 6.58 15.86 -4.57
N LEU A 82 7.35 14.76 -4.54
CA LEU A 82 7.74 14.09 -3.29
C LEU A 82 8.53 14.98 -2.32
N THR A 83 9.24 15.98 -2.84
CA THR A 83 10.03 16.92 -2.03
C THR A 83 9.20 18.08 -1.50
N LYS A 84 8.28 18.62 -2.30
CA LYS A 84 7.52 19.84 -1.94
C LYS A 84 6.18 19.54 -1.29
N ALA A 85 5.40 18.64 -1.91
CA ALA A 85 4.01 18.44 -1.53
C ALA A 85 3.87 17.83 -0.12
N ARG A 86 4.84 17.04 0.35
CA ARG A 86 4.78 16.45 1.69
C ARG A 86 4.81 17.49 2.80
N ASP A 87 5.67 18.51 2.68
CA ASP A 87 5.76 19.58 3.68
C ASP A 87 4.54 20.51 3.58
N GLU A 88 4.10 20.82 2.36
CA GLU A 88 2.88 21.61 2.13
C GLU A 88 1.63 20.90 2.66
N LEU A 89 1.53 19.58 2.56
CA LEU A 89 0.44 18.77 3.14
C LEU A 89 0.34 18.93 4.65
N ILE A 90 1.48 18.96 5.36
CA ILE A 90 1.52 19.13 6.82
C ILE A 90 1.01 20.52 7.20
N VAL A 91 1.47 21.55 6.48
CA VAL A 91 1.05 22.94 6.71
C VAL A 91 -0.44 23.10 6.42
N GLU A 92 -0.94 22.52 5.32
CA GLU A 92 -2.36 22.61 4.95
C GLU A 92 -3.25 21.91 5.99
N PHE A 93 -2.85 20.73 6.45
CA PHE A 93 -3.60 19.96 7.43
C PHE A 93 -3.68 20.65 8.80
N GLY A 94 -2.64 21.41 9.17
CA GLY A 94 -2.58 22.12 10.45
C GLY A 94 -3.45 23.38 10.55
N LYS A 95 -4.19 23.75 9.50
CA LYS A 95 -5.08 24.92 9.53
C LYS A 95 -6.38 24.62 10.30
N GLU A 96 -6.88 25.61 11.06
CA GLU A 96 -8.11 25.46 11.86
C GLU A 96 -9.39 25.29 11.01
N SER A 97 -9.37 25.74 9.75
CA SER A 97 -10.54 25.79 8.88
C SER A 97 -10.72 24.55 7.99
N VAL A 98 -9.97 23.48 8.21
CA VAL A 98 -9.98 22.31 7.33
C VAL A 98 -11.16 21.41 7.68
N ASP A 99 -12.17 21.38 6.81
CA ASP A 99 -13.27 20.43 6.94
C ASP A 99 -12.83 18.98 6.71
N TRP A 100 -13.68 18.04 7.09
CA TRP A 100 -13.36 16.62 7.04
C TRP A 100 -13.13 16.10 5.62
N GLU A 101 -13.85 16.61 4.62
CA GLU A 101 -13.63 16.24 3.22
C GLU A 101 -12.24 16.66 2.75
N ARG A 102 -11.81 17.88 3.10
CA ARG A 102 -10.45 18.34 2.84
C ARG A 102 -9.42 17.51 3.60
N GLN A 103 -9.68 17.10 4.83
CA GLN A 103 -8.79 16.20 5.57
C GLN A 103 -8.63 14.86 4.83
N ILE A 104 -9.72 14.27 4.32
CA ILE A 104 -9.68 13.06 3.49
C ILE A 104 -8.79 13.29 2.26
N GLU A 105 -8.94 14.41 1.56
CA GLU A 105 -8.13 14.73 0.38
C GLU A 105 -6.63 14.81 0.70
N LEU A 106 -6.27 15.42 1.84
CA LEU A 106 -4.88 15.57 2.26
C LEU A 106 -4.28 14.22 2.71
N ILE A 107 -5.06 13.38 3.41
CA ILE A 107 -4.65 12.03 3.80
C ILE A 107 -4.46 11.15 2.56
N LEU A 108 -5.40 11.17 1.60
CA LEU A 108 -5.26 10.47 0.32
C LEU A 108 -4.02 10.93 -0.45
N ALA A 109 -3.77 12.24 -0.49
CA ALA A 109 -2.58 12.77 -1.15
C ALA A 109 -1.30 12.24 -0.49
N MET A 110 -1.24 12.25 0.84
CA MET A 110 -0.10 11.71 1.58
C MET A 110 0.06 10.20 1.36
N ASP A 111 -1.01 9.42 1.35
CA ASP A 111 -0.99 7.98 1.05
C ASP A 111 -0.45 7.69 -0.38
N LEU A 112 -0.90 8.45 -1.38
CA LEU A 112 -0.40 8.33 -2.75
C LEU A 112 1.12 8.61 -2.82
N LEU A 113 1.58 9.68 -2.16
CA LEU A 113 3.01 10.01 -2.07
C LEU A 113 3.79 9.00 -1.22
N GLN A 114 3.12 8.35 -0.26
CA GLN A 114 3.70 7.29 0.54
C GLN A 114 3.96 6.05 -0.31
N THR A 115 3.02 5.63 -1.16
CA THR A 115 3.22 4.52 -2.11
C THR A 115 4.43 4.76 -3.00
N LEU A 116 4.58 5.99 -3.52
CA LEU A 116 5.75 6.39 -4.33
C LEU A 116 7.07 6.35 -3.56
N GLY A 117 7.07 6.85 -2.32
CA GLY A 117 8.26 6.89 -1.48
C GLY A 117 8.71 5.51 -1.02
N LEU A 118 7.75 4.70 -0.56
CA LEU A 118 7.96 3.37 0.01
C LEU A 118 8.63 2.41 -0.97
N PHE A 119 8.38 2.54 -2.27
CA PHE A 119 9.01 1.71 -3.30
C PHE A 119 9.92 2.51 -4.23
N HIS A 120 10.37 3.69 -3.79
CA HIS A 120 11.22 4.55 -4.62
C HIS A 120 12.57 3.87 -4.92
N LYS A 121 13.17 4.20 -6.07
CA LYS A 121 14.47 3.62 -6.51
C LYS A 121 15.65 3.99 -5.60
N THR A 122 15.58 5.11 -4.89
CA THR A 122 16.64 5.58 -4.00
C THR A 122 16.34 5.27 -2.54
N SER A 123 17.34 4.77 -1.81
CA SER A 123 17.25 4.49 -0.37
C SER A 123 16.81 5.72 0.43
N LYS A 124 17.38 6.91 0.13
CA LYS A 124 17.02 8.17 0.79
C LYS A 124 15.50 8.45 0.77
N GLN A 125 14.82 8.20 -0.35
CA GLN A 125 13.38 8.44 -0.44
C GLN A 125 12.57 7.39 0.34
N ARG A 126 13.04 6.13 0.39
CA ARG A 126 12.44 5.08 1.22
C ARG A 126 12.62 5.35 2.71
N THR A 127 13.76 5.89 3.13
CA THR A 127 13.95 6.34 4.51
C THR A 127 13.03 7.51 4.85
N LEU A 128 12.92 8.50 3.95
CA LEU A 128 11.99 9.63 4.15
C LEU A 128 10.54 9.17 4.21
N SER A 129 10.12 8.18 3.42
CA SER A 129 8.75 7.67 3.48
C SER A 129 8.43 7.06 4.84
N ALA A 130 9.38 6.45 5.54
CA ALA A 130 9.15 5.99 6.92
C ALA A 130 8.87 7.16 7.89
N VAL A 131 9.59 8.28 7.74
CA VAL A 131 9.37 9.49 8.56
C VAL A 131 7.98 10.08 8.29
N TYR A 132 7.64 10.28 7.01
CA TYR A 132 6.34 10.84 6.64
C TYR A 132 5.17 9.90 6.93
N HIS A 133 5.38 8.59 7.00
CA HIS A 133 4.37 7.65 7.48
C HIS A 133 3.99 7.89 8.95
N GLY A 134 4.97 8.21 9.81
CA GLY A 134 4.71 8.64 11.17
C GLY A 134 3.87 9.92 11.23
N VAL A 135 4.15 10.86 10.33
CA VAL A 135 3.37 12.11 10.19
C VAL A 135 1.95 11.83 9.72
N LEU A 136 1.77 11.01 8.67
CA LEU A 136 0.47 10.57 8.17
C LEU A 136 -0.36 9.92 9.28
N THR A 137 0.25 9.01 10.04
CA THR A 137 -0.40 8.35 11.16
C THR A 137 -0.85 9.37 12.23
N MET A 138 -0.03 10.38 12.51
CA MET A 138 -0.39 11.45 13.43
C MET A 138 -1.54 12.32 12.90
N MET A 139 -1.53 12.67 11.62
CA MET A 139 -2.65 13.40 10.98
C MET A 139 -3.96 12.63 11.14
N ILE A 140 -3.95 11.31 10.89
CA ILE A 140 -5.12 10.44 11.06
C ILE A 140 -5.60 10.42 12.52
N ARG A 141 -4.69 10.34 13.49
CA ARG A 141 -5.03 10.36 14.93
C ARG A 141 -5.62 11.70 15.39
N LEU A 142 -5.17 12.81 14.81
CA LEU A 142 -5.64 14.16 15.17
C LEU A 142 -6.95 14.59 14.49
N SER A 143 -7.50 13.77 13.57
CA SER A 143 -8.71 14.09 12.81
C SER A 143 -9.95 13.26 13.21
N ASP A 144 -9.88 12.51 14.31
CA ASP A 144 -10.91 11.53 14.70
C ASP A 144 -11.34 10.63 13.54
N PHE A 145 -10.40 10.35 12.61
CA PHE A 145 -10.70 9.85 11.28
C PHE A 145 -11.44 8.51 11.30
N GLY A 146 -10.96 7.59 12.14
CA GLY A 146 -11.59 6.28 12.36
C GLY A 146 -12.99 6.40 12.96
N GLU A 147 -13.18 7.29 13.94
CA GLU A 147 -14.49 7.50 14.57
C GLU A 147 -15.52 8.06 13.57
N GLN A 148 -15.10 9.00 12.71
CA GLN A 148 -15.95 9.57 11.66
C GLN A 148 -16.37 8.54 10.61
N ILE A 149 -15.50 7.59 10.28
CA ILE A 149 -15.82 6.47 9.39
C ILE A 149 -16.88 5.58 10.04
N SER A 150 -16.70 5.21 11.30
CA SER A 150 -17.58 4.27 12.02
C SER A 150 -18.95 4.85 12.40
N LYS A 151 -19.08 6.18 12.48
CA LYS A 151 -20.36 6.86 12.82
C LYS A 151 -21.45 6.71 11.75
N TRP A 152 -21.10 6.38 10.52
CA TRP A 152 -22.08 6.35 9.44
C TRP A 152 -22.85 5.03 9.38
N THR A 153 -24.16 5.15 9.30
CA THR A 153 -25.07 4.04 9.06
C THR A 153 -26.00 4.41 7.92
N ALA A 154 -26.26 3.46 7.02
CA ALA A 154 -27.23 3.68 5.95
C ALA A 154 -28.64 3.84 6.57
N PRO A 155 -29.42 4.85 6.18
CA PRO A 155 -30.80 4.99 6.63
C PRO A 155 -31.64 3.76 6.27
N GLU A 156 -32.53 3.33 7.17
CA GLU A 156 -33.40 2.17 6.94
C GLU A 156 -34.39 2.39 5.79
N ASN A 157 -34.86 3.63 5.63
CA ASN A 157 -35.77 4.04 4.57
C ASN A 157 -35.09 5.16 3.76
N ILE A 158 -34.70 4.83 2.53
CA ILE A 158 -34.07 5.78 1.61
C ILE A 158 -35.15 6.40 0.74
N GLU A 159 -35.41 7.70 0.93
CA GLU A 159 -36.33 8.44 0.07
C GLU A 159 -35.70 8.68 -1.31
N PRO A 160 -36.46 8.55 -2.42
CA PRO A 160 -35.93 8.79 -3.77
C PRO A 160 -35.29 10.17 -3.96
N SER A 161 -35.79 11.19 -3.23
CA SER A 161 -35.30 12.57 -3.28
C SER A 161 -33.90 12.76 -2.67
N SER A 162 -33.49 11.91 -1.72
CA SER A 162 -32.19 12.00 -1.03
C SER A 162 -31.16 10.98 -1.54
N LEU A 163 -31.56 10.13 -2.48
CA LEU A 163 -30.77 8.99 -2.94
C LEU A 163 -29.39 9.38 -3.49
N ASP A 164 -29.30 10.39 -4.36
CA ASP A 164 -28.02 10.85 -4.92
C ASP A 164 -27.08 11.40 -3.85
N GLN A 165 -27.60 12.20 -2.91
CA GLN A 165 -26.81 12.74 -1.81
C GLN A 165 -26.28 11.63 -0.90
N LEU A 166 -27.14 10.67 -0.54
CA LEU A 166 -26.75 9.53 0.30
C LEU A 166 -25.67 8.66 -0.36
N TRP A 167 -25.75 8.46 -1.68
CA TRP A 167 -24.73 7.73 -2.43
C TRP A 167 -23.39 8.49 -2.45
N ARG A 168 -23.41 9.82 -2.64
CA ARG A 168 -22.20 10.66 -2.57
C ARG A 168 -21.58 10.65 -1.19
N ASP A 169 -22.39 10.80 -0.14
CA ASP A 169 -21.94 10.76 1.25
C ASP A 169 -21.32 9.39 1.59
N TRP A 170 -21.94 8.30 1.15
CA TRP A 170 -21.39 6.96 1.25
C TRP A 170 -20.06 6.84 0.54
N ALA A 171 -19.96 7.33 -0.71
CA ALA A 171 -18.74 7.23 -1.51
C ALA A 171 -17.56 7.99 -0.87
N ILE A 172 -17.82 9.15 -0.25
CA ILE A 172 -16.80 9.92 0.50
C ILE A 172 -16.31 9.12 1.72
N ARG A 173 -17.22 8.49 2.46
CA ARG A 173 -16.86 7.70 3.66
C ARG A 173 -16.14 6.41 3.34
N GLU A 174 -16.57 5.73 2.28
CA GLU A 174 -15.89 4.54 1.78
C GLU A 174 -14.52 4.90 1.20
N THR A 175 -14.38 6.08 0.56
CA THR A 175 -13.07 6.66 0.17
C THR A 175 -12.17 6.88 1.40
N ALA A 176 -12.71 7.47 2.48
CA ALA A 176 -11.96 7.65 3.73
C ALA A 176 -11.52 6.32 4.35
N LYS A 177 -12.42 5.32 4.41
CA LYS A 177 -12.11 3.96 4.86
C LYS A 177 -10.99 3.32 4.07
N ARG A 178 -11.01 3.48 2.73
CA ARG A 178 -9.97 2.97 1.83
C ARG A 178 -8.64 3.68 2.02
N ALA A 179 -8.65 4.99 2.31
CA ALA A 179 -7.45 5.74 2.67
C ALA A 179 -6.83 5.21 3.99
N LEU A 180 -7.64 5.10 5.05
CA LEU A 180 -7.18 4.54 6.33
C LEU A 180 -6.63 3.12 6.17
N THR A 181 -7.31 2.30 5.36
CA THR A 181 -6.86 0.94 5.01
C THR A 181 -5.53 0.94 4.26
N LEU A 182 -5.34 1.85 3.31
CA LEU A 182 -4.08 1.98 2.58
C LEU A 182 -2.93 2.42 3.50
N SER A 183 -3.15 3.37 4.40
CA SER A 183 -2.17 3.74 5.41
C SER A 183 -1.78 2.54 6.29
N TYR A 184 -2.74 1.72 6.72
CA TYR A 184 -2.45 0.50 7.47
C TYR A 184 -1.64 -0.53 6.66
N LEU A 185 -1.94 -0.68 5.36
CA LEU A 185 -1.14 -1.51 4.45
C LEU A 185 0.30 -1.00 4.31
N HIS A 186 0.49 0.32 4.22
CA HIS A 186 1.82 0.94 4.23
C HIS A 186 2.58 0.66 5.54
N ASP A 187 1.89 0.68 6.69
CA ASP A 187 2.46 0.34 8.00
C ASP A 187 2.96 -1.12 8.04
N GLY A 188 2.16 -2.05 7.53
CA GLY A 188 2.55 -3.46 7.38
C GLY A 188 3.76 -3.63 6.44
N CYS A 189 3.84 -2.84 5.37
CA CYS A 189 4.99 -2.84 4.49
C CYS A 189 6.27 -2.35 5.20
N HIS A 190 6.18 -1.40 6.11
CA HIS A 190 7.35 -0.99 6.91
C HIS A 190 7.92 -2.13 7.74
N CYS A 191 7.06 -2.95 8.35
CA CYS A 191 7.47 -4.15 9.08
C CYS A 191 8.11 -5.18 8.16
N LEU A 192 7.42 -5.52 7.07
CA LEU A 192 7.82 -6.53 6.11
C LEU A 192 9.16 -6.20 5.42
N TYR A 193 9.30 -4.98 4.89
CA TYR A 193 10.44 -4.64 4.03
C TYR A 193 11.62 -3.99 4.76
N TYR A 194 11.40 -3.36 5.92
CA TYR A 194 12.40 -2.46 6.52
C TYR A 194 12.72 -2.74 8.00
N ASP A 195 12.14 -3.78 8.62
CA ASP A 195 12.32 -4.08 10.05
C ASP A 195 11.93 -2.91 10.97
N LEU A 196 11.01 -2.06 10.52
CA LEU A 196 10.46 -1.00 11.35
C LEU A 196 9.27 -1.52 12.14
N ARG A 197 9.20 -1.15 13.43
CA ARG A 197 8.02 -1.44 14.23
C ARG A 197 6.79 -0.75 13.62
N PRO A 198 5.62 -1.38 13.71
CA PRO A 198 4.39 -0.74 13.28
C PRO A 198 4.14 0.56 14.05
N THR A 199 3.59 1.54 13.34
CA THR A 199 3.22 2.85 13.90
C THR A 199 1.83 2.80 14.51
N TYR A 200 0.93 2.01 13.93
CA TYR A 200 -0.40 1.75 14.47
C TYR A 200 -0.35 0.68 15.56
N VAL A 201 -1.14 0.85 16.61
CA VAL A 201 -1.50 -0.26 17.49
C VAL A 201 -2.64 -1.02 16.83
N THR A 202 -2.63 -2.35 16.85
CA THR A 202 -3.64 -3.17 16.17
C THR A 202 -5.08 -2.83 16.59
N SER A 203 -5.30 -2.41 17.84
CA SER A 203 -6.60 -1.96 18.34
C SER A 203 -7.09 -0.62 17.77
N GLU A 204 -6.20 0.20 17.19
CA GLU A 204 -6.59 1.45 16.51
C GLU A 204 -7.25 1.18 15.15
N PHE A 205 -7.13 -0.04 14.64
CA PHE A 205 -7.65 -0.46 13.34
C PHE A 205 -8.82 -1.43 13.49
N ASP A 206 -9.80 -1.06 14.33
CA ASP A 206 -11.10 -1.74 14.43
C ASP A 206 -12.10 -1.09 13.47
N ILE A 207 -11.82 -1.20 12.17
CA ILE A 207 -12.71 -0.73 11.10
C ILE A 207 -13.18 -1.90 10.24
N ASP A 208 -14.39 -1.76 9.69
CA ASP A 208 -14.88 -2.69 8.68
C ASP A 208 -13.96 -2.68 7.45
N LEU A 209 -13.80 -3.84 6.83
CA LEU A 209 -13.05 -3.96 5.58
C LEU A 209 -13.70 -3.13 4.45
N PRO A 210 -12.93 -2.70 3.43
CA PRO A 210 -13.48 -2.07 2.24
C PRO A 210 -14.61 -2.89 1.62
N CYS A 211 -15.61 -2.21 1.08
CA CYS A 211 -16.81 -2.80 0.53
C CYS A 211 -16.54 -3.67 -0.73
N GLU A 212 -17.55 -4.45 -1.12
CA GLU A 212 -17.50 -5.27 -2.33
C GLU A 212 -17.22 -4.44 -3.59
N ASN A 213 -16.51 -5.03 -4.55
CA ASN A 213 -16.21 -4.40 -5.84
C ASN A 213 -17.48 -3.98 -6.59
N THR A 214 -18.55 -4.77 -6.49
CA THR A 214 -19.85 -4.47 -7.13
C THR A 214 -20.48 -3.21 -6.58
N LEU A 215 -20.40 -3.00 -5.26
CA LEU A 215 -20.93 -1.81 -4.61
C LEU A 215 -20.06 -0.58 -4.93
N TRP A 216 -18.73 -0.74 -4.90
CA TRP A 216 -17.77 0.31 -5.26
C TRP A 216 -17.77 0.70 -6.74
N ALA A 217 -18.19 -0.20 -7.62
CA ALA A 217 -18.24 0.05 -9.06
C ALA A 217 -19.54 0.73 -9.52
N ALA A 218 -20.52 0.91 -8.62
CA ALA A 218 -21.80 1.52 -8.96
C ALA A 218 -21.58 2.92 -9.55
N THR A 219 -22.16 3.17 -10.73
CA THR A 219 -21.98 4.41 -11.49
C THR A 219 -23.10 5.41 -11.28
N THR A 220 -24.19 4.98 -10.64
CA THR A 220 -25.38 5.77 -10.33
C THR A 220 -25.89 5.41 -8.94
N ALA A 221 -26.67 6.32 -8.33
CA ALA A 221 -27.25 6.10 -7.02
C ALA A 221 -28.31 4.98 -7.03
N GLU A 222 -29.03 4.80 -8.14
CA GLU A 222 -29.99 3.71 -8.34
C GLU A 222 -29.29 2.34 -8.43
N GLU A 223 -28.17 2.26 -9.14
CA GLU A 223 -27.35 1.05 -9.20
C GLU A 223 -26.80 0.70 -7.81
N TRP A 224 -26.27 1.70 -7.09
CA TRP A 224 -25.80 1.54 -5.71
C TRP A 224 -26.89 1.01 -4.79
N LEU A 225 -28.09 1.60 -4.82
CA LEU A 225 -29.23 1.14 -4.03
C LEU A 225 -29.66 -0.29 -4.41
N SER A 226 -29.68 -0.61 -5.71
CA SER A 226 -30.00 -1.94 -6.19
C SER A 226 -29.03 -3.00 -5.67
N VAL A 227 -27.73 -2.68 -5.60
CA VAL A 227 -26.71 -3.57 -5.01
C VAL A 227 -26.91 -3.70 -3.50
N LEU A 228 -27.19 -2.60 -2.78
CA LEU A 228 -27.45 -2.63 -1.33
C LEU A 228 -28.68 -3.44 -0.93
N GLN A 229 -29.73 -3.41 -1.75
CA GLN A 229 -31.00 -4.11 -1.49
C GLN A 229 -30.92 -5.60 -1.81
N LYS A 230 -29.95 -6.03 -2.63
CA LYS A 230 -29.70 -7.46 -2.81
C LYS A 230 -29.33 -8.02 -1.44
N PRO A 231 -29.94 -9.15 -1.00
CA PRO A 231 -29.51 -9.83 0.20
C PRO A 231 -28.08 -10.33 -0.02
N SER A 232 -27.09 -9.50 0.31
CA SER A 232 -25.70 -9.94 0.37
C SER A 232 -25.55 -10.84 1.59
N PRO A 233 -24.93 -12.02 1.45
CA PRO A 233 -24.56 -12.86 2.59
C PRO A 233 -23.76 -12.11 3.66
N MET A 234 -23.12 -10.97 3.33
CA MET A 234 -22.39 -10.15 4.30
C MET A 234 -23.27 -9.38 5.29
N ARG A 235 -24.56 -9.12 4.97
CA ARG A 235 -25.47 -8.43 5.91
C ARG A 235 -25.94 -9.36 7.05
N ALA A 236 -25.73 -10.66 6.90
CA ALA A 236 -26.03 -11.66 7.91
C ALA A 236 -24.71 -12.28 8.42
N ILE A 237 -24.16 -11.68 9.48
CA ILE A 237 -23.31 -12.36 10.48
C ILE A 237 -22.05 -13.04 9.91
N ARG A 238 -20.88 -12.39 10.06
CA ARG A 238 -19.58 -13.00 10.45
C ARG A 238 -19.15 -14.32 9.76
N SER A 239 -19.69 -14.67 8.60
CA SER A 239 -19.53 -15.96 7.94
C SER A 239 -18.91 -15.77 6.56
N CYS A 240 -17.61 -15.97 6.55
CA CYS A 240 -16.68 -15.89 5.44
C CYS A 240 -17.10 -16.83 4.28
N THR A 241 -17.71 -16.30 3.22
CA THR A 241 -17.79 -17.00 1.91
C THR A 241 -17.68 -16.09 0.68
N ARG A 242 -17.78 -14.74 0.82
CA ARG A 242 -17.63 -13.80 -0.29
C ARG A 242 -16.81 -12.57 0.12
N THR A 243 -15.54 -12.79 0.42
CA THR A 243 -14.60 -11.70 0.68
C THR A 243 -14.09 -11.15 -0.66
N ALA A 244 -14.18 -9.83 -0.84
CA ALA A 244 -13.70 -9.17 -2.06
C ALA A 244 -12.16 -9.25 -2.17
N PRO A 245 -11.56 -9.23 -3.37
CA PRO A 245 -10.11 -9.32 -3.56
C PRO A 245 -9.30 -8.33 -2.72
N PHE A 246 -9.78 -7.08 -2.61
CA PHE A 246 -9.13 -6.07 -1.77
C PHE A 246 -9.17 -6.44 -0.29
N ALA A 247 -10.30 -6.96 0.20
CA ALA A 247 -10.41 -7.44 1.58
C ALA A 247 -9.47 -8.63 1.85
N HIS A 248 -9.33 -9.58 0.91
CA HIS A 248 -8.33 -10.64 1.03
C HIS A 248 -6.91 -10.09 1.10
N PHE A 249 -6.60 -9.09 0.29
CA PHE A 249 -5.31 -8.41 0.27
C PHE A 249 -5.00 -7.73 1.62
N VAL A 250 -5.98 -7.07 2.22
CA VAL A 250 -5.85 -6.47 3.56
C VAL A 250 -5.57 -7.52 4.62
N VAL A 251 -6.35 -8.60 4.65
CA VAL A 251 -6.20 -9.64 5.68
C VAL A 251 -4.85 -10.34 5.57
N ILE A 252 -4.36 -10.65 4.36
CA ILE A 252 -3.04 -11.32 4.24
C ILE A 252 -1.89 -10.41 4.67
N HIS A 253 -2.00 -9.10 4.43
CA HIS A 253 -1.02 -8.13 4.94
C HIS A 253 -1.10 -7.97 6.45
N ALA A 254 -2.29 -8.02 7.05
CA ALA A 254 -2.44 -8.00 8.51
C ALA A 254 -1.78 -9.22 9.17
N ILE A 255 -1.96 -10.42 8.59
CA ILE A 255 -1.30 -11.66 9.04
C ILE A 255 0.23 -11.52 8.93
N LEU A 256 0.73 -11.04 7.79
CA LEU A 256 2.17 -10.81 7.60
C LEU A 256 2.72 -9.78 8.59
N ARG A 257 2.01 -8.66 8.77
CA ARG A 257 2.38 -7.62 9.73
C ARG A 257 2.51 -8.19 11.13
N GLN A 258 1.52 -8.95 11.60
CA GLN A 258 1.57 -9.59 12.92
C GLN A 258 2.81 -10.47 13.06
N PHE A 259 3.11 -11.30 12.06
CA PHE A 259 4.29 -12.16 12.10
C PHE A 259 5.61 -11.38 12.21
N PHE A 260 5.78 -10.35 11.38
CA PHE A 260 7.00 -9.53 11.40
C PHE A 260 7.09 -8.64 12.64
N GLU A 261 5.96 -8.18 13.17
CA GLU A 261 5.89 -7.45 14.45
C GLU A 261 6.36 -8.35 15.61
N GLU A 262 5.84 -9.57 15.71
CA GLU A 262 6.26 -10.53 16.74
C GLU A 262 7.75 -10.87 16.65
N ASP A 263 8.29 -11.01 15.42
CA ASP A 263 9.71 -11.23 15.17
C ASP A 263 10.58 -10.02 15.57
N ILE A 264 10.13 -8.79 15.33
CA ILE A 264 10.82 -7.58 15.79
C ILE A 264 10.82 -7.51 17.33
N GLU A 265 9.69 -7.79 17.97
CA GLU A 265 9.54 -7.74 19.43
C GLU A 265 10.38 -8.80 20.15
N SER A 266 10.48 -10.02 19.60
CA SER A 266 11.26 -11.09 20.21
C SER A 266 12.75 -10.74 20.25
N ARG A 267 13.27 -10.07 19.22
CA ARG A 267 14.66 -9.59 19.17
C ARG A 267 14.93 -8.45 20.17
N LEU A 268 13.98 -7.53 20.33
CA LEU A 268 14.17 -6.38 21.22
C LEU A 268 14.20 -6.77 22.70
N SER A 269 13.39 -7.76 23.07
CA SER A 269 13.31 -8.27 24.46
C SER A 269 14.64 -8.80 24.99
N GLU A 270 15.60 -9.13 24.12
CA GLU A 270 16.87 -9.77 24.48
C GLU A 270 18.07 -8.83 24.46
N THR A 271 17.99 -7.76 23.66
CA THR A 271 19.03 -6.71 23.62
C THR A 271 19.21 -5.98 24.96
N ALA A 272 18.27 -6.14 25.90
CA ALA A 272 18.35 -5.58 27.23
C ALA A 272 19.27 -6.35 28.20
N THR A 273 19.75 -7.55 27.85
CA THR A 273 20.39 -8.46 28.83
C THR A 273 21.85 -8.86 28.60
N ASP A 274 22.48 -8.71 27.43
CA ASP A 274 23.96 -8.86 27.34
C ASP A 274 24.52 -8.36 26.01
N GLY A 275 25.50 -7.46 26.04
CA GLY A 275 26.09 -6.85 24.83
C GLY A 275 27.32 -7.62 24.34
N ASP A 276 27.13 -8.70 23.58
CA ASP A 276 28.01 -9.17 22.47
C ASP A 276 27.74 -10.62 22.02
N ALA A 277 26.96 -11.42 22.76
CA ALA A 277 26.58 -12.80 22.39
C ALA A 277 25.29 -12.91 21.52
N LEU A 278 24.84 -11.79 20.97
CA LEU A 278 23.42 -11.44 20.75
C LEU A 278 22.69 -12.07 19.54
N LEU A 279 23.33 -12.78 18.63
CA LEU A 279 22.71 -13.14 17.33
C LEU A 279 22.49 -14.64 17.08
N GLU A 280 23.07 -15.53 17.89
CA GLU A 280 22.84 -16.98 17.75
C GLU A 280 21.73 -17.53 18.64
N HIS A 281 21.35 -16.76 19.67
CA HIS A 281 20.45 -17.19 20.75
C HIS A 281 19.10 -16.47 20.77
N ALA A 282 18.78 -15.69 19.74
CA ALA A 282 17.53 -14.93 19.74
C ALA A 282 16.31 -15.83 19.98
N SER A 283 15.46 -15.43 20.92
CA SER A 283 14.34 -16.21 21.41
C SER A 283 13.38 -16.39 20.25
N ARG A 284 13.07 -17.66 20.00
CA ARG A 284 12.16 -18.04 18.94
C ARG A 284 10.76 -17.58 19.37
N ILE A 285 10.00 -17.03 18.42
CA ILE A 285 8.54 -17.06 18.46
C ILE A 285 8.18 -18.49 18.84
N SER A 286 7.49 -18.65 19.96
CA SER A 286 7.19 -19.99 20.46
C SER A 286 6.35 -20.73 19.42
N GLU A 287 6.54 -22.04 19.28
CA GLU A 287 5.70 -22.85 18.37
C GLU A 287 4.20 -22.69 18.70
N GLY A 288 3.87 -22.39 19.95
CA GLY A 288 2.51 -22.07 20.39
C GLY A 288 1.92 -20.79 19.79
N ARG A 289 2.74 -19.82 19.34
CA ARG A 289 2.29 -18.62 18.61
C ARG A 289 2.35 -18.78 17.09
N LEU A 290 3.33 -19.53 16.60
CA LEU A 290 3.49 -19.79 15.17
C LEU A 290 2.36 -20.67 14.61
N TRP A 291 1.86 -21.62 15.41
CA TRP A 291 0.75 -22.49 15.02
C TRP A 291 -0.56 -21.74 14.72
N PRO A 292 -1.07 -20.84 15.61
CA PRO A 292 -2.21 -19.97 15.29
C PRO A 292 -2.06 -19.17 14.00
N LEU A 293 -0.84 -18.67 13.72
CA LEU A 293 -0.56 -17.93 12.48
C LEU A 293 -0.72 -18.84 11.25
N GLN A 294 -0.17 -20.06 11.30
CA GLN A 294 -0.31 -21.05 10.23
C GLN A 294 -1.77 -21.48 10.01
N ALA A 295 -2.52 -21.67 11.09
CA ALA A 295 -3.95 -21.96 11.01
C ALA A 295 -4.73 -20.80 10.37
N THR A 296 -4.42 -19.56 10.74
CA THR A 296 -5.02 -18.35 10.14
C THR A 296 -4.69 -18.25 8.65
N LEU A 297 -3.44 -18.50 8.24
CA LEU A 297 -3.03 -18.55 6.84
C LEU A 297 -3.77 -19.62 6.05
N HIS A 298 -3.96 -20.81 6.65
CA HIS A 298 -4.71 -21.89 6.01
C HIS A 298 -6.18 -21.49 5.80
N ASN A 299 -6.84 -20.95 6.83
CA ASN A 299 -8.22 -20.48 6.75
C ASN A 299 -8.39 -19.36 5.70
N TRP A 300 -7.43 -18.44 5.67
CA TRP A 300 -7.39 -17.39 4.65
C TRP A 300 -7.29 -17.99 3.24
N LEU A 301 -6.43 -19.00 3.02
CA LEU A 301 -6.29 -19.65 1.72
C LEU A 301 -7.59 -20.34 1.29
N GLN A 302 -8.26 -21.05 2.19
CA GLN A 302 -9.55 -21.70 1.89
C GLN A 302 -10.62 -20.66 1.50
N SER A 303 -10.67 -19.53 2.21
CA SER A 303 -11.54 -18.41 1.86
C SER A 303 -11.21 -17.83 0.48
N TRP A 304 -9.93 -17.62 0.18
CA TRP A 304 -9.48 -17.08 -1.10
C TRP A 304 -9.80 -18.02 -2.28
N LEU A 305 -9.56 -19.33 -2.11
CA LEU A 305 -9.87 -20.36 -3.12
C LEU A 305 -11.37 -20.50 -3.38
N GLY A 306 -12.21 -20.27 -2.36
CA GLY A 306 -13.66 -20.32 -2.47
C GLY A 306 -14.30 -19.04 -3.00
N SER A 307 -13.56 -17.94 -3.14
CA SER A 307 -14.11 -16.66 -3.56
C SER A 307 -14.27 -16.58 -5.08
N PRO A 308 -15.47 -16.24 -5.59
CA PRO A 308 -15.73 -16.18 -7.04
C PRO A 308 -14.99 -15.03 -7.74
N ASP A 309 -14.62 -14.00 -6.98
CA ASP A 309 -13.99 -12.78 -7.51
C ASP A 309 -12.45 -12.82 -7.44
N SER A 310 -11.87 -13.91 -6.90
CA SER A 310 -10.42 -14.10 -6.83
C SER A 310 -9.80 -14.20 -8.23
N PRO A 311 -8.74 -13.43 -8.54
CA PRO A 311 -8.19 -13.39 -9.89
C PRO A 311 -7.50 -14.72 -10.25
N PRO A 312 -7.72 -15.26 -11.47
CA PRO A 312 -6.95 -16.38 -11.97
C PRO A 312 -5.54 -15.90 -12.37
N TYR A 313 -4.51 -16.30 -11.61
CA TYR A 313 -3.11 -15.98 -11.88
C TYR A 313 -2.56 -16.56 -13.19
N SER A 314 -3.30 -17.46 -13.84
CA SER A 314 -2.96 -18.04 -15.13
C SER A 314 -3.16 -17.09 -16.31
N ASN A 315 -3.92 -16.00 -16.15
CA ASN A 315 -4.36 -15.14 -17.27
C ASN A 315 -3.62 -13.79 -17.33
N GLY A 316 -2.41 -13.72 -16.75
CA GLY A 316 -1.60 -12.51 -16.66
C GLY A 316 -1.49 -11.99 -15.22
N VAL A 317 -0.75 -10.89 -15.05
CA VAL A 317 -0.52 -10.27 -13.74
C VAL A 317 -1.82 -9.65 -13.25
N PRO A 318 -2.40 -10.10 -12.12
CA PRO A 318 -3.58 -9.45 -11.54
C PRO A 318 -3.27 -8.01 -11.16
N ARG A 319 -4.29 -7.17 -10.94
CA ARG A 319 -4.07 -5.80 -10.44
C ARG A 319 -3.41 -5.82 -9.07
N PHE A 320 -2.68 -4.78 -8.71
CA PHE A 320 -1.86 -4.77 -7.48
C PHE A 320 -2.62 -5.23 -6.22
N LEU A 321 -3.75 -4.61 -5.87
CA LEU A 321 -4.56 -4.99 -4.70
C LEU A 321 -5.35 -6.31 -4.87
N GLU A 322 -5.25 -6.98 -6.02
CA GLU A 322 -5.82 -8.31 -6.25
C GLU A 322 -4.75 -9.42 -6.09
N GLN A 323 -3.47 -9.04 -5.91
CA GLN A 323 -2.35 -9.98 -5.87
C GLN A 323 -2.14 -10.65 -4.49
N ALA A 324 -3.22 -10.92 -3.75
CA ALA A 324 -3.15 -11.39 -2.37
C ALA A 324 -2.44 -12.75 -2.22
N LEU A 325 -2.55 -13.66 -3.19
CA LEU A 325 -1.87 -14.96 -3.18
C LEU A 325 -0.33 -14.82 -3.19
N THR A 326 0.20 -13.74 -3.77
CA THR A 326 1.64 -13.44 -3.74
C THR A 326 2.12 -13.31 -2.29
N TYR A 327 1.34 -12.58 -1.48
CA TYR A 327 1.67 -12.29 -0.09
C TYR A 327 1.42 -13.49 0.83
N TYR A 328 0.49 -14.38 0.45
CA TYR A 328 0.37 -15.69 1.09
C TYR A 328 1.65 -16.51 0.95
N TRP A 329 2.23 -16.57 -0.25
CA TRP A 329 3.50 -17.27 -0.46
C TRP A 329 4.67 -16.57 0.24
N ILE A 330 4.68 -15.24 0.30
CA ILE A 330 5.66 -14.51 1.13
C ILE A 330 5.56 -14.96 2.59
N ALA A 331 4.35 -15.11 3.13
CA ALA A 331 4.14 -15.57 4.50
C ALA A 331 4.65 -17.01 4.73
N GLN A 332 4.37 -17.93 3.80
CA GLN A 332 4.86 -19.30 3.87
C GLN A 332 6.40 -19.36 3.84
N ILE A 333 7.02 -18.63 2.92
CA ILE A 333 8.48 -18.56 2.81
C ILE A 333 9.08 -17.90 4.05
N ALA A 334 8.47 -16.83 4.56
CA ALA A 334 8.91 -16.15 5.77
C ALA A 334 8.91 -17.08 6.99
N ILE A 335 7.81 -17.83 7.21
CA ILE A 335 7.70 -18.80 8.30
C ILE A 335 8.75 -19.93 8.17
N MET A 336 8.96 -20.43 6.95
CA MET A 336 9.99 -21.44 6.68
C MET A 336 11.40 -20.89 6.97
N ALA A 337 11.73 -19.73 6.41
CA ALA A 337 13.03 -19.09 6.60
C ALA A 337 13.28 -18.79 8.08
N TYR A 338 12.26 -18.37 8.82
CA TYR A 338 12.32 -18.18 10.26
C TYR A 338 12.65 -19.47 11.02
N ARG A 339 11.94 -20.57 10.70
CA ARG A 339 12.18 -21.88 11.31
C ARG A 339 13.59 -22.40 11.04
N GLU A 340 14.09 -22.19 9.83
CA GLU A 340 15.42 -22.64 9.38
C GLU A 340 16.56 -21.68 9.70
N ARG A 341 16.29 -20.52 10.35
CA ARG A 341 17.29 -19.46 10.59
C ARG A 341 17.97 -18.99 9.31
N LEU A 342 17.18 -18.70 8.29
CA LEU A 342 17.61 -18.15 7.01
C LEU A 342 17.33 -16.64 6.95
N PRO A 343 18.01 -15.89 6.06
CA PRO A 343 17.71 -14.49 5.83
C PRO A 343 16.22 -14.25 5.52
N PRO A 344 15.60 -13.15 5.98
CA PRO A 344 16.22 -12.06 6.74
C PRO A 344 16.33 -12.30 8.26
N PHE A 345 15.89 -13.46 8.76
CA PHE A 345 15.82 -13.76 10.20
C PHE A 345 17.15 -14.20 10.82
N CYS A 346 18.23 -14.19 10.03
CA CYS A 346 19.57 -14.50 10.50
C CYS A 346 20.61 -13.57 9.86
N GLY A 347 21.78 -13.49 10.52
CA GLY A 347 22.91 -12.71 10.04
C GLY A 347 22.77 -11.21 10.31
N ARG A 348 23.86 -10.59 10.77
CA ARG A 348 23.89 -9.16 11.15
C ARG A 348 23.52 -8.23 9.99
N THR A 349 23.82 -8.61 8.75
CA THR A 349 23.55 -7.79 7.56
C THR A 349 22.05 -7.50 7.38
N TYR A 350 21.20 -8.51 7.44
CA TYR A 350 19.76 -8.33 7.19
C TYR A 350 19.06 -7.67 8.36
N LEU A 351 19.51 -7.99 9.59
CA LEU A 351 18.96 -7.42 10.81
C LEU A 351 19.35 -5.95 11.02
N MET A 352 20.49 -5.51 10.48
CA MET A 352 20.96 -4.13 10.63
C MET A 352 20.75 -3.26 9.39
N SER A 353 20.46 -3.85 8.23
CA SER A 353 20.31 -3.13 6.98
C SER A 353 18.91 -3.35 6.39
N GLY A 354 18.03 -2.37 6.58
CA GLY A 354 16.72 -2.33 5.92
C GLY A 354 16.83 -2.39 4.39
N GLU A 355 17.95 -1.94 3.81
CA GLU A 355 18.25 -2.06 2.39
C GLU A 355 18.46 -3.51 1.95
N ALA A 356 19.20 -4.31 2.74
CA ALA A 356 19.43 -5.72 2.46
C ALA A 356 18.13 -6.52 2.56
N LYS A 357 17.32 -6.27 3.62
CA LYS A 357 15.99 -6.90 3.78
C LYS A 357 15.06 -6.50 2.64
N PHE A 358 14.95 -5.21 2.30
CA PHE A 358 14.14 -4.74 1.18
C PHE A 358 14.51 -5.46 -0.11
N CYS A 359 15.79 -5.50 -0.47
CA CYS A 359 16.25 -6.19 -1.69
C CYS A 359 15.92 -7.69 -1.67
N LEU A 360 16.06 -8.36 -0.53
CA LEU A 360 15.73 -9.77 -0.39
C LEU A 360 14.24 -10.05 -0.56
N ILE A 361 13.38 -9.32 0.14
CA ILE A 361 11.92 -9.51 0.05
C ILE A 361 11.43 -9.15 -1.36
N LYS A 362 11.98 -8.12 -2.01
CA LYS A 362 11.65 -7.80 -3.42
C LYS A 362 12.06 -8.93 -4.38
N LYS A 363 13.17 -9.63 -4.12
CA LYS A 363 13.54 -10.84 -4.89
C LYS A 363 12.56 -11.98 -4.65
N TRP A 364 12.14 -12.21 -3.40
CA TRP A 364 11.11 -13.21 -3.09
C TRP A 364 9.82 -12.92 -3.86
N GLU A 365 9.35 -11.68 -3.81
CA GLU A 365 8.14 -11.25 -4.50
C GLU A 365 8.23 -11.49 -6.01
N MET A 366 9.36 -11.15 -6.64
CA MET A 366 9.60 -11.39 -8.07
C MET A 366 9.49 -12.88 -8.42
N HIS A 367 10.20 -13.76 -7.69
CA HIS A 367 10.18 -15.19 -7.95
C HIS A 367 8.82 -15.84 -7.68
N ILE A 368 8.12 -15.42 -6.62
CA ILE A 368 6.76 -15.89 -6.34
C ILE A 368 5.83 -15.50 -7.48
N ARG A 369 5.94 -14.26 -7.99
CA ARG A 369 5.14 -13.83 -9.14
C ARG A 369 5.43 -14.71 -10.34
N GLU A 370 6.69 -14.90 -10.71
CA GLU A 370 7.08 -15.78 -11.83
C GLU A 370 6.49 -17.20 -11.68
N PHE A 371 6.59 -17.78 -10.49
CA PHE A 371 6.00 -19.08 -10.16
C PHE A 371 4.48 -19.11 -10.37
N LEU A 372 3.76 -18.12 -9.84
CA LEU A 372 2.30 -18.04 -9.98
C LEU A 372 1.87 -17.88 -11.44
N HIS A 373 2.60 -17.11 -12.25
CA HIS A 373 2.32 -16.95 -13.69
C HIS A 373 2.57 -18.23 -14.49
N SER A 374 3.53 -19.07 -14.09
CA SER A 374 3.79 -20.37 -14.73
C SER A 374 2.69 -21.42 -14.47
N GLY A 375 1.66 -21.06 -13.70
CA GLY A 375 0.55 -21.95 -13.32
C GLY A 375 0.95 -22.96 -12.24
N ALA A 376 1.97 -22.65 -11.43
CA ALA A 376 2.50 -23.54 -10.40
C ALA A 376 2.84 -24.95 -10.90
N LYS A 377 3.15 -25.09 -12.20
CA LYS A 377 3.40 -26.38 -12.87
C LYS A 377 4.74 -27.02 -12.50
N GLU A 378 5.60 -26.31 -11.78
CA GLU A 378 6.87 -26.81 -11.25
C GLU A 378 6.92 -26.70 -9.71
N PRO A 379 6.11 -27.47 -8.94
CA PRO A 379 6.05 -27.34 -7.49
C PRO A 379 7.34 -27.78 -6.78
N THR A 380 8.07 -28.73 -7.37
CA THR A 380 9.24 -29.38 -6.77
C THR A 380 10.54 -28.61 -6.97
N LEU A 381 10.65 -27.82 -8.03
CA LEU A 381 11.84 -26.99 -8.27
C LEU A 381 11.81 -25.67 -7.48
N PHE A 382 10.64 -25.09 -7.20
CA PHE A 382 10.54 -23.77 -6.57
C PHE A 382 11.07 -23.73 -5.12
N LEU A 383 10.70 -24.72 -4.29
CA LEU A 383 11.22 -24.84 -2.92
C LEU A 383 12.69 -25.30 -2.93
N GLU A 384 13.07 -26.20 -3.85
CA GLU A 384 14.45 -26.68 -4.02
C GLU A 384 15.41 -25.63 -4.57
N GLU A 385 14.98 -24.71 -5.44
CA GLU A 385 15.77 -23.60 -5.97
C GLU A 385 15.94 -22.49 -4.95
N PHE A 386 14.92 -22.20 -4.14
CA PHE A 386 15.07 -21.39 -2.92
C PHE A 386 16.06 -22.01 -1.94
N VAL A 387 16.02 -23.33 -1.80
CA VAL A 387 17.02 -24.13 -1.09
C VAL A 387 18.37 -24.15 -1.80
N LYS A 388 18.49 -23.90 -3.12
CA LYS A 388 19.79 -23.77 -3.80
C LYS A 388 20.42 -22.38 -3.61
N VAL A 389 19.63 -21.34 -3.33
CA VAL A 389 20.14 -20.06 -2.81
C VAL A 389 20.91 -20.27 -1.48
N ARG A 390 20.76 -21.42 -0.79
CA ARG A 390 21.62 -21.86 0.35
C ARG A 390 23.13 -21.83 0.08
N ARG A 391 23.60 -21.76 -1.17
CA ARG A 391 25.03 -21.85 -1.51
C ARG A 391 25.72 -20.55 -1.93
N PHE A 392 24.98 -19.47 -2.19
CA PHE A 392 25.58 -18.21 -2.69
C PHE A 392 25.54 -17.04 -1.70
N ALA A 393 24.89 -17.20 -0.55
CA ALA A 393 24.89 -16.19 0.53
C ALA A 393 25.88 -16.51 1.68
N GLY A 394 26.70 -17.57 1.52
CA GLY A 394 27.69 -18.01 2.50
C GLY A 394 29.12 -18.07 1.97
N ALA A 395 29.43 -17.35 0.89
CA ALA A 395 30.78 -17.19 0.34
C ALA A 395 31.18 -15.71 0.31
#